data_AF-A0A3D4XBI0-F1
#
_entry.id   AF-A0A3D4XBI0-F1
#
_cell.length_a   1.000
_cell.length_b   1.000
_cell.length_c   1.000
_cell.angle_alpha   90.00
_cell.angle_beta   90.00
_cell.angle_gamma   90.00
#
_symmetry.space_group_name_H-M   'P 1'
#
loop_
_entity.id
_entity.type
_entity.pdbx_description
1 polymer ?
#
loop_
_entity_poly.entity_id
_entity_poly.type
_entity_poly.pdbx_seq_one_letter_code
_entity_poly.pdbx_strand_id
1 'polypeptide(L)'
;MDTNITARQERGIRMKLNANVYTGIRSTALPGNSAAKVPDSDMPENVVAENGIPASERTGAAAMIAYLKDKYRNIDFTVLPSVNSGNVGSCGSGQTGTNHVAISEKLLEKMGTDESLRQYVENILNHMGDYRNTARANAMIRDRKLVGMGLVIDDDAQAYMWTAVQKRDKESAYPTYWRDRESTSYYAKNKKTKSSSHYNYSHSNNMMRLASARDISAVKGLIAGKYGELQKVRWQVDDPAEASAIIRKIKAFIRSGNLKISRLHKEEDLERLRRAAEKKMKERLEQQLREELRRKKAARKGQEQCETTDIEDVYPKSGMNDERFRQIAEQYSQSMFPGAPGGEGAVAADSGSASVSTEVTVMCAPVASLDCIG
;
A
#
# COMPACT_ATOMS: atom_id res chain seq x y z
N MET A 1 -58.83 34.52 -1.32
CA MET A 1 -57.50 34.67 -0.68
C MET A 1 -56.60 33.53 -1.17
N ASP A 2 -56.03 33.72 -2.36
CA ASP A 2 -54.58 33.91 -2.58
C ASP A 2 -53.64 33.00 -1.76
N THR A 3 -52.69 32.22 -2.29
CA THR A 3 -51.87 32.37 -3.51
C THR A 3 -51.07 31.08 -3.81
N ASN A 4 -50.96 30.77 -5.11
CA ASN A 4 -49.83 30.28 -5.91
C ASN A 4 -48.58 29.63 -5.26
N ILE A 5 -48.12 28.50 -5.83
CA ILE A 5 -46.82 28.38 -6.55
C ILE A 5 -46.98 27.43 -7.76
N THR A 6 -46.25 27.75 -8.83
CA THR A 6 -46.53 27.56 -10.25
C THR A 6 -45.59 26.51 -10.92
N ALA A 7 -46.16 25.72 -11.85
CA ALA A 7 -45.65 25.22 -13.15
C ALA A 7 -44.25 24.59 -13.35
N ARG A 8 -44.22 23.41 -14.02
CA ARG A 8 -43.78 23.19 -15.45
C ARG A 8 -43.51 21.69 -15.69
N GLN A 9 -44.35 21.01 -16.48
CA GLN A 9 -44.30 20.85 -17.95
C GLN A 9 -43.40 19.68 -18.41
N GLU A 10 -44.10 18.59 -18.74
CA GLU A 10 -43.61 17.38 -19.40
C GLU A 10 -43.13 17.69 -20.84
N ARG A 11 -41.94 17.19 -21.19
CA ARG A 11 -41.57 16.87 -22.58
C ARG A 11 -40.75 15.59 -22.59
N GLY A 12 -41.32 14.55 -23.19
CA GLY A 12 -40.58 13.35 -23.57
C GLY A 12 -39.60 13.66 -24.68
N ILE A 13 -38.35 13.20 -24.52
CA ILE A 13 -37.39 13.07 -25.60
C ILE A 13 -36.70 11.70 -25.47
N ARG A 14 -36.94 10.89 -26.49
CA ARG A 14 -36.34 9.59 -26.77
C ARG A 14 -34.89 9.83 -27.23
N MET A 15 -33.88 9.57 -26.39
CA MET A 15 -32.48 9.64 -26.81
C MET A 15 -31.93 8.26 -27.16
N LYS A 16 -31.49 8.12 -28.41
CA LYS A 16 -30.69 7.01 -28.92
C LYS A 16 -29.30 7.07 -28.26
N LEU A 17 -28.89 5.96 -27.64
CA LEU A 17 -27.54 5.77 -27.10
C LEU A 17 -26.53 5.65 -28.25
N ASN A 18 -25.70 6.68 -28.46
CA ASN A 18 -24.44 6.57 -29.17
C ASN A 18 -23.35 6.22 -28.15
N ALA A 19 -22.77 5.03 -28.29
CA ALA A 19 -21.61 4.59 -27.53
C ALA A 19 -20.33 5.01 -28.27
N ASN A 20 -19.58 5.95 -27.69
CA ASN A 20 -18.15 6.09 -27.93
C ASN A 20 -17.52 6.72 -26.69
N VAL A 21 -16.82 5.90 -25.90
CA VAL A 21 -16.05 6.35 -24.73
C VAL A 21 -14.58 6.12 -25.05
N TYR A 22 -13.92 7.18 -25.52
CA TYR A 22 -12.46 7.33 -25.48
C TYR A 22 -12.11 7.97 -24.14
N THR A 23 -11.22 7.33 -23.36
CA THR A 23 -10.65 7.93 -22.15
C THR A 23 -9.31 8.54 -22.50
N GLY A 24 -9.30 9.86 -22.72
CA GLY A 24 -8.09 10.67 -22.80
C GLY A 24 -8.14 11.72 -21.70
N ILE A 25 -7.21 11.64 -20.75
CA ILE A 25 -7.04 12.63 -19.68
C ILE A 25 -6.32 13.84 -20.28
N ARG A 26 -6.99 15.01 -20.27
CA ARG A 26 -6.42 16.31 -20.62
C ARG A 26 -5.61 16.86 -19.45
N SER A 27 -4.43 17.41 -19.74
CA SER A 27 -3.83 18.49 -18.96
C SER A 27 -3.58 19.68 -19.89
N THR A 28 -3.79 20.88 -19.35
CA THR A 28 -3.97 22.17 -20.04
C THR A 28 -2.70 23.00 -20.11
N ALA A 29 -2.41 23.61 -21.27
CA ALA A 29 -1.80 24.95 -21.39
C ALA A 29 -1.98 25.50 -22.82
N LEU A 30 -2.37 26.78 -22.92
CA LEU A 30 -2.49 27.63 -24.13
C LEU A 30 -1.14 28.37 -24.42
N PRO A 31 -1.03 29.28 -25.41
CA PRO A 31 -0.75 29.04 -26.82
C PRO A 31 0.49 29.81 -27.33
N GLY A 32 1.04 29.47 -28.51
CA GLY A 32 2.15 30.25 -29.07
C GLY A 32 2.54 29.91 -30.52
N ASN A 33 2.01 30.73 -31.43
CA ASN A 33 2.65 31.29 -32.64
C ASN A 33 3.23 30.40 -33.77
N SER A 34 2.42 30.33 -34.84
CA SER A 34 2.65 30.87 -36.20
C SER A 34 3.82 30.41 -37.11
N ALA A 35 3.40 30.13 -38.37
CA ALA A 35 4.10 30.32 -39.66
C ALA A 35 5.16 29.24 -40.02
N ALA A 36 5.34 28.78 -41.26
CA ALA A 36 4.84 29.21 -42.57
C ALA A 36 4.86 28.02 -43.57
N LYS A 37 4.24 28.29 -44.72
CA LYS A 37 3.95 27.42 -45.87
C LYS A 37 5.02 27.67 -46.99
N VAL A 38 5.34 26.61 -47.76
CA VAL A 38 5.46 26.60 -49.27
C VAL A 38 6.72 27.21 -49.92
N PRO A 39 7.20 26.79 -51.13
CA PRO A 39 7.13 25.48 -51.82
C PRO A 39 8.34 25.14 -52.77
N ASP A 40 8.19 24.01 -53.50
CA ASP A 40 8.57 23.70 -54.90
C ASP A 40 9.97 23.99 -55.47
N SER A 41 10.57 22.94 -56.05
CA SER A 41 10.84 22.93 -57.50
C SER A 41 10.98 21.50 -58.06
N ASP A 42 10.31 21.31 -59.18
CA ASP A 42 10.18 20.10 -60.00
C ASP A 42 11.47 19.74 -60.79
N MET A 43 11.82 18.44 -60.77
CA MET A 43 12.04 17.48 -61.89
C MET A 43 12.84 17.87 -63.17
N PRO A 44 13.27 16.90 -64.04
CA PRO A 44 13.59 15.47 -63.89
C PRO A 44 14.91 15.07 -64.64
N GLU A 45 15.31 13.78 -64.59
CA GLU A 45 15.45 12.89 -65.78
C GLU A 45 16.39 11.68 -65.55
N ASN A 46 15.97 10.54 -66.10
CA ASN A 46 16.43 9.15 -65.97
C ASN A 46 17.88 8.86 -66.39
N VAL A 47 18.55 7.95 -65.67
CA VAL A 47 19.37 6.87 -66.26
C VAL A 47 19.23 5.60 -65.40
N VAL A 48 19.07 4.46 -66.08
CA VAL A 48 18.85 3.11 -65.53
C VAL A 48 20.17 2.32 -65.47
N ALA A 49 20.29 1.54 -64.38
CA ALA A 49 21.02 0.27 -64.19
C ALA A 49 22.51 0.21 -63.78
N GLU A 50 22.69 -0.71 -62.83
CA GLU A 50 23.87 -1.51 -62.44
C GLU A 50 24.91 -0.97 -61.43
N ASN A 51 24.86 -1.64 -60.26
CA ASN A 51 25.99 -2.15 -59.48
C ASN A 51 27.05 -1.14 -58.99
N GLY A 52 26.84 -0.68 -57.76
CA GLY A 52 27.91 -0.14 -56.92
C GLY A 52 27.38 0.79 -55.86
N ILE A 53 26.91 0.27 -54.73
CA ILE A 53 26.71 1.12 -53.55
C ILE A 53 28.10 1.28 -52.90
N PRO A 54 28.70 2.49 -52.88
CA PRO A 54 29.94 2.72 -52.14
C PRO A 54 29.69 2.53 -50.64
N ALA A 55 30.57 1.75 -50.00
CA ALA A 55 30.51 1.35 -48.60
C ALA A 55 31.02 2.45 -47.64
N SER A 56 30.45 3.65 -47.74
CA SER A 56 30.75 4.76 -46.84
C SER A 56 29.49 5.59 -46.69
N GLU A 57 28.99 5.70 -45.46
CA GLU A 57 27.71 6.32 -45.03
C GLU A 57 26.47 5.41 -45.07
N ARG A 58 26.54 4.24 -44.43
CA ARG A 58 25.35 3.68 -43.76
C ARG A 58 25.38 4.14 -42.32
N THR A 59 24.42 4.98 -41.92
CA THR A 59 24.19 5.34 -40.51
C THR A 59 24.14 4.08 -39.64
N GLY A 60 24.71 4.14 -38.43
CA GLY A 60 24.83 2.98 -37.52
C GLY A 60 23.49 2.26 -37.29
N ALA A 61 22.39 3.00 -37.22
CA ALA A 61 21.04 2.45 -37.10
C ALA A 61 20.60 1.64 -38.34
N ALA A 62 20.91 2.08 -39.56
CA ALA A 62 20.53 1.41 -40.80
C ALA A 62 21.25 0.06 -40.98
N ALA A 63 22.50 -0.02 -40.54
CA ALA A 63 23.23 -1.28 -40.49
C ALA A 63 22.64 -2.23 -39.43
N MET A 64 22.31 -1.70 -38.24
CA MET A 64 21.77 -2.50 -37.14
C MET A 64 20.38 -3.06 -37.44
N ILE A 65 19.49 -2.27 -38.04
CA ILE A 65 18.15 -2.76 -38.42
C ILE A 65 18.23 -3.85 -39.50
N ALA A 66 19.18 -3.75 -40.43
CA ALA A 66 19.41 -4.78 -41.44
C ALA A 66 19.89 -6.10 -40.78
N TYR A 67 20.82 -6.00 -39.82
CA TYR A 67 21.27 -7.13 -39.02
C TYR A 67 20.13 -7.81 -38.26
N LEU A 68 19.28 -7.03 -37.56
CA LEU A 68 18.13 -7.58 -36.83
C LEU A 68 17.11 -8.26 -37.75
N LYS A 69 16.84 -7.68 -38.94
CA LYS A 69 15.93 -8.26 -39.93
C LYS A 69 16.44 -9.58 -40.52
N ASP A 70 17.75 -9.72 -40.71
CA ASP A 70 18.32 -10.99 -41.19
C ASP A 70 18.30 -12.07 -40.10
N LYS A 71 18.62 -11.71 -38.86
CA LYS A 71 18.63 -12.63 -37.70
C LYS A 71 17.22 -13.07 -37.29
N TYR A 72 16.25 -12.16 -37.28
CA TYR A 72 14.87 -12.39 -36.83
C TYR A 72 13.87 -12.24 -37.98
N ARG A 73 13.91 -13.18 -38.94
CA ARG A 73 13.06 -13.15 -40.15
C ARG A 73 11.55 -13.25 -39.87
N ASN A 74 11.19 -13.67 -38.67
CA ASN A 74 9.80 -13.82 -38.21
C ASN A 74 9.27 -12.60 -37.47
N ILE A 75 10.05 -11.51 -37.36
CA ILE A 75 9.69 -10.27 -36.66
C ILE A 75 9.58 -9.12 -37.66
N ASP A 76 8.47 -8.40 -37.57
CA ASP A 76 8.19 -7.21 -38.37
C ASP A 76 8.72 -5.98 -37.63
N PHE A 77 9.91 -5.51 -38.05
CA PHE A 77 10.55 -4.34 -37.43
C PHE A 77 10.10 -3.02 -38.05
N THR A 78 9.74 -2.07 -37.18
CA THR A 78 9.48 -0.66 -37.51
C THR A 78 10.47 0.22 -36.75
N VAL A 79 11.07 1.21 -37.42
CA VAL A 79 11.98 2.17 -36.78
C VAL A 79 11.20 3.43 -36.42
N LEU A 80 11.37 3.91 -35.18
CA LEU A 80 10.73 5.13 -34.69
C LEU A 80 11.79 6.21 -34.40
N PRO A 81 11.61 7.47 -34.85
CA PRO A 81 12.57 8.54 -34.61
C PRO A 81 12.65 8.95 -33.13
N SER A 82 11.58 8.76 -32.35
CA SER A 82 11.56 8.91 -30.90
C SER A 82 10.35 8.18 -30.31
N VAL A 83 10.58 7.43 -29.23
CA VAL A 83 9.52 6.72 -28.49
C VAL A 83 9.23 7.44 -27.18
N ASN A 84 8.00 7.94 -27.02
CA ASN A 84 7.47 8.34 -25.73
C ASN A 84 6.47 7.28 -25.25
N SER A 85 6.60 6.83 -24.00
CA SER A 85 5.77 5.79 -23.36
C SER A 85 4.25 6.06 -23.44
N GLY A 86 3.84 7.33 -23.60
CA GLY A 86 2.44 7.74 -23.81
C GLY A 86 1.83 7.36 -25.17
N ASN A 87 2.63 6.98 -26.16
CA ASN A 87 2.19 6.68 -27.54
C ASN A 87 2.27 5.19 -27.92
N VAL A 88 2.54 4.28 -26.98
CA VAL A 88 2.63 2.83 -27.27
C VAL A 88 1.35 2.28 -27.92
N GLY A 89 0.18 2.84 -27.57
CA GLY A 89 -1.10 2.45 -28.17
C GLY A 89 -1.28 2.87 -29.64
N SER A 90 -0.63 3.94 -30.11
CA SER A 90 -0.72 4.34 -31.52
C SER A 90 0.10 3.44 -32.43
N CYS A 91 1.19 2.85 -31.91
CA CYS A 91 2.04 1.90 -32.63
C CYS A 91 1.29 0.62 -33.03
N GLY A 92 0.32 0.19 -32.21
CA GLY A 92 -0.51 -0.99 -32.47
C GLY A 92 -1.81 -0.72 -33.20
N SER A 93 -2.12 0.53 -33.53
CA SER A 93 -3.41 0.90 -34.13
C SER A 93 -3.51 0.37 -35.57
N GLY A 94 -4.48 -0.51 -35.82
CA GLY A 94 -4.71 -1.10 -37.14
C GLY A 94 -3.75 -2.22 -37.52
N GLN A 95 -2.78 -2.56 -36.67
CA GLN A 95 -1.87 -3.67 -36.91
C GLN A 95 -2.50 -5.02 -36.52
N THR A 96 -2.27 -6.03 -37.35
CA THR A 96 -2.70 -7.42 -37.10
C THR A 96 -1.49 -8.34 -37.18
N GLY A 97 -1.51 -9.46 -36.45
CA GLY A 97 -0.33 -10.31 -36.28
C GLY A 97 0.41 -10.03 -34.97
N THR A 98 1.26 -10.96 -34.56
CA THR A 98 1.78 -11.03 -33.18
C THR A 98 3.29 -10.87 -33.05
N ASN A 99 3.98 -10.49 -34.13
CA ASN A 99 5.43 -10.37 -34.15
C ASN A 99 5.89 -8.96 -34.55
N HIS A 100 5.16 -7.92 -34.15
CA HIS A 100 5.54 -6.53 -34.45
C HIS A 100 6.52 -6.02 -33.41
N VAL A 101 7.61 -5.38 -33.84
CA VAL A 101 8.55 -4.71 -32.93
C VAL A 101 8.88 -3.33 -33.47
N ALA A 102 8.60 -2.30 -32.68
CA ALA A 102 9.03 -0.95 -32.95
C ALA A 102 10.26 -0.62 -32.10
N ILE A 103 11.36 -0.18 -32.72
CA ILE A 103 12.61 0.14 -32.03
C ILE A 103 12.98 1.58 -32.34
N SER A 104 13.45 2.32 -31.33
CA SER A 104 13.91 3.68 -31.57
C SER A 104 15.21 3.73 -32.38
N GLU A 105 15.30 4.73 -33.26
CA GLU A 105 16.49 4.94 -34.09
C GLU A 105 17.74 5.16 -33.24
N LYS A 106 17.63 5.96 -32.17
CA LYS A 106 18.73 6.22 -31.23
C LYS A 106 19.21 4.95 -30.52
N LEU A 107 18.31 4.04 -30.16
CA LEU A 107 18.71 2.77 -29.55
C LEU A 107 19.48 1.92 -30.55
N LEU A 108 19.05 1.87 -31.82
CA LEU A 108 19.76 1.13 -32.87
C LEU A 108 21.17 1.66 -33.10
N GLU A 109 21.38 2.98 -33.01
CA GLU A 109 22.72 3.57 -33.05
C GLU A 109 23.59 3.13 -31.87
N LYS A 110 23.04 3.18 -30.64
CA LYS A 110 23.75 2.74 -29.43
C LYS A 110 24.10 1.24 -29.48
N MET A 111 23.22 0.39 -30.00
CA MET A 111 23.49 -1.04 -30.18
C MET A 111 24.62 -1.30 -31.19
N GLY A 112 24.91 -0.35 -32.08
CA GLY A 112 26.02 -0.44 -33.03
C GLY A 112 27.39 -0.30 -32.37
N THR A 113 27.46 0.37 -31.21
CA THR A 113 28.71 0.64 -30.48
C THR A 113 28.81 -0.16 -29.18
N ASP A 114 27.69 -0.43 -28.51
CA ASP A 114 27.62 -1.16 -27.25
C ASP A 114 27.13 -2.61 -27.44
N GLU A 115 28.06 -3.54 -27.33
CA GLU A 115 27.80 -4.99 -27.44
C GLU A 115 26.87 -5.50 -26.33
N SER A 116 27.02 -4.99 -25.11
CA SER A 116 26.25 -5.45 -23.96
C SER A 116 24.78 -5.04 -24.08
N LEU A 117 24.54 -3.82 -24.53
CA LEU A 117 23.21 -3.31 -24.85
C LEU A 117 22.59 -4.09 -26.02
N ARG A 118 23.39 -4.42 -27.04
CA ARG A 118 22.92 -5.25 -28.16
C ARG A 118 22.47 -6.62 -27.69
N GLN A 119 23.28 -7.32 -26.91
CA GLN A 119 22.93 -8.63 -26.35
C GLN A 119 21.68 -8.57 -25.47
N TYR A 120 21.52 -7.49 -24.70
CA TYR A 120 20.31 -7.28 -23.89
C TYR A 120 19.05 -7.16 -24.77
N VAL A 121 19.08 -6.34 -25.83
CA VAL A 121 17.95 -6.20 -26.75
C VAL A 121 17.68 -7.51 -27.50
N GLU A 122 18.71 -8.21 -27.95
CA GLU A 122 18.56 -9.54 -28.56
C GLU A 122 17.92 -10.54 -27.60
N ASN A 123 18.25 -10.49 -26.31
CA ASN A 123 17.61 -11.33 -25.31
C ASN A 123 16.10 -11.05 -25.21
N ILE A 124 15.69 -9.77 -25.25
CA ILE A 124 14.26 -9.40 -25.31
C ILE A 124 13.60 -10.02 -26.55
N LEU A 125 14.24 -9.90 -27.72
CA LEU A 125 13.72 -10.41 -28.99
C LEU A 125 13.63 -11.95 -29.00
N ASN A 126 14.59 -12.64 -28.40
CA ASN A 126 14.58 -14.10 -28.26
C ASN A 126 13.39 -14.59 -27.42
N HIS A 127 12.92 -13.79 -26.47
CA HIS A 127 11.76 -14.10 -25.61
C HIS A 127 10.42 -13.60 -26.19
N MET A 128 10.35 -13.21 -27.46
CA MET A 128 9.09 -12.82 -28.14
C MET A 128 7.98 -13.87 -28.03
N GLY A 129 8.34 -15.16 -27.95
CA GLY A 129 7.40 -16.24 -27.70
C GLY A 129 6.63 -16.10 -26.39
N ASP A 130 7.28 -15.64 -25.33
CA ASP A 130 6.69 -15.51 -24.00
C ASP A 130 5.75 -14.31 -23.91
N TYR A 131 6.11 -13.19 -24.55
CA TYR A 131 5.20 -12.05 -24.71
C TYR A 131 3.94 -12.47 -25.48
N ARG A 132 4.09 -13.29 -26.53
CA ARG A 132 2.95 -13.80 -27.30
C ARG A 132 2.07 -14.73 -26.49
N ASN A 133 2.66 -15.62 -25.69
CA ASN A 133 1.92 -16.52 -24.81
C ASN A 133 1.15 -15.73 -23.74
N THR A 134 1.80 -14.74 -23.12
CA THR A 134 1.21 -13.83 -22.14
C THR A 134 0.04 -13.04 -22.74
N ALA A 135 0.22 -12.45 -23.93
CA ALA A 135 -0.84 -11.72 -24.63
C ALA A 135 -2.04 -12.63 -24.97
N ARG A 136 -1.77 -13.87 -25.40
CA ARG A 136 -2.80 -14.87 -25.72
C ARG A 136 -3.58 -15.31 -24.48
N ALA A 137 -2.88 -15.56 -23.36
CA ALA A 137 -3.51 -15.90 -22.08
C ALA A 137 -4.37 -14.74 -21.56
N ASN A 138 -3.85 -13.52 -21.58
CA ASN A 138 -4.58 -12.31 -21.18
C ASN A 138 -5.84 -12.07 -22.03
N ALA A 139 -5.77 -12.30 -23.33
CA ALA A 139 -6.94 -12.22 -24.21
C ALA A 139 -7.97 -13.31 -23.88
N MET A 140 -7.53 -14.54 -23.60
CA MET A 140 -8.40 -15.67 -23.26
C MET A 140 -9.13 -15.46 -21.93
N ILE A 141 -8.46 -14.99 -20.88
CA ILE A 141 -9.06 -14.69 -19.58
C ILE A 141 -10.17 -13.64 -19.70
N ARG A 142 -10.05 -12.72 -20.66
CA ARG A 142 -11.02 -11.65 -20.92
C ARG A 142 -12.13 -12.05 -21.91
N ASP A 143 -12.23 -13.34 -22.28
CA ASP A 143 -13.15 -13.87 -23.30
C ASP A 143 -13.05 -13.13 -24.64
N ARG A 144 -11.80 -12.84 -25.05
CA ARG A 144 -11.48 -12.16 -26.31
C ARG A 144 -10.54 -12.98 -27.18
N LYS A 145 -10.46 -12.61 -28.45
CA LYS A 145 -9.48 -13.14 -29.42
C LYS A 145 -8.36 -12.12 -29.56
N LEU A 146 -7.11 -12.57 -29.39
CA LEU A 146 -5.94 -11.76 -29.72
C LEU A 146 -5.87 -11.62 -31.25
N VAL A 147 -5.80 -10.37 -31.72
CA VAL A 147 -5.75 -10.04 -33.15
C VAL A 147 -4.38 -9.45 -33.52
N GLY A 148 -3.79 -8.69 -32.60
CA GLY A 148 -2.48 -8.09 -32.79
C GLY A 148 -1.68 -8.03 -31.50
N MET A 149 -0.36 -8.13 -31.61
CA MET A 149 0.57 -7.87 -30.52
C MET A 149 1.89 -7.34 -31.09
N GLY A 150 2.49 -6.42 -30.35
CA GLY A 150 3.86 -6.04 -30.60
C GLY A 150 4.55 -5.45 -29.38
N LEU A 151 5.86 -5.27 -29.52
CA LEU A 151 6.69 -4.57 -28.55
C LEU A 151 7.13 -3.21 -29.10
N VAL A 152 7.31 -2.25 -28.19
CA VAL A 152 7.96 -0.98 -28.45
C VAL A 152 9.15 -0.88 -27.52
N ILE A 153 10.35 -0.72 -28.08
CA ILE A 153 11.59 -0.59 -27.31
C ILE A 153 12.07 0.86 -27.43
N ASP A 154 12.17 1.54 -26.29
CA ASP A 154 12.52 2.96 -26.22
C ASP A 154 14.04 3.22 -26.25
N ASP A 155 14.42 4.50 -26.17
CA ASP A 155 15.82 4.96 -26.20
C ASP A 155 16.70 4.39 -25.05
N ASP A 156 16.05 3.89 -23.99
CA ASP A 156 16.66 3.35 -22.76
C ASP A 156 16.54 1.81 -22.69
N ALA A 157 16.22 1.16 -23.81
CA ALA A 157 16.01 -0.27 -23.94
C ALA A 157 14.90 -0.86 -23.06
N GLN A 158 13.92 -0.05 -22.67
CA GLN A 158 12.71 -0.54 -22.00
C GLN A 158 11.70 -1.02 -23.03
N ALA A 159 11.17 -2.24 -22.82
CA ALA A 159 10.19 -2.85 -23.69
C ALA A 159 8.76 -2.70 -23.16
N TYR A 160 7.88 -2.12 -23.98
CA TYR A 160 6.46 -1.98 -23.70
C TYR A 160 5.64 -2.83 -24.67
N MET A 161 4.71 -3.62 -24.15
CA MET A 161 3.85 -4.48 -24.96
C MET A 161 2.50 -3.81 -25.24
N TRP A 162 2.07 -3.82 -26.50
CA TRP A 162 0.69 -3.50 -26.88
C TRP A 162 -0.03 -4.75 -27.37
N THR A 163 -1.35 -4.79 -27.15
CA THR A 163 -2.20 -5.90 -27.60
C THR A 163 -3.50 -5.38 -28.20
N ALA A 164 -3.85 -5.85 -29.40
CA ALA A 164 -5.13 -5.61 -30.04
C ALA A 164 -6.01 -6.86 -29.88
N VAL A 165 -7.22 -6.67 -29.33
CA VAL A 165 -8.15 -7.76 -29.03
C VAL A 165 -9.54 -7.51 -29.62
N GLN A 166 -10.14 -8.54 -30.16
CA GLN A 166 -11.52 -8.50 -30.67
C GLN A 166 -12.43 -9.32 -29.76
N LYS A 167 -13.72 -8.94 -29.69
CA LYS A 167 -14.71 -9.81 -29.06
C LYS A 167 -14.70 -11.14 -29.78
N ARG A 168 -14.58 -12.21 -29.02
CA ARG A 168 -14.67 -13.55 -29.55
C ARG A 168 -16.13 -13.78 -29.94
N ASP A 169 -16.35 -14.19 -31.19
CA ASP A 169 -17.66 -14.69 -31.56
C ASP A 169 -17.90 -15.97 -30.76
N LYS A 170 -18.94 -15.93 -29.93
CA LYS A 170 -19.21 -17.02 -28.99
C LYS A 170 -19.63 -18.27 -29.75
N GLU A 171 -20.22 -18.14 -30.94
CA GLU A 171 -20.76 -19.27 -31.72
C GLU A 171 -19.67 -20.09 -32.39
N SER A 172 -18.62 -19.44 -32.92
CA SER A 172 -17.52 -20.12 -33.61
C SER A 172 -16.38 -20.59 -32.70
N ALA A 173 -16.22 -20.03 -31.50
CA ALA A 173 -15.02 -20.24 -30.69
C ALA A 173 -15.16 -21.27 -29.55
N TYR A 174 -16.38 -21.73 -29.26
CA TYR A 174 -16.63 -22.82 -28.34
C TYR A 174 -17.16 -24.00 -29.17
N PRO A 175 -16.56 -25.20 -29.08
CA PRO A 175 -17.10 -26.35 -29.78
C PRO A 175 -18.57 -26.58 -29.40
N THR A 176 -19.41 -26.86 -30.39
CA THR A 176 -20.87 -26.99 -30.22
C THR A 176 -21.25 -28.05 -29.18
N TYR A 177 -20.39 -29.05 -28.93
CA TYR A 177 -20.61 -30.05 -27.87
C TYR A 177 -20.53 -29.52 -26.43
N TRP A 178 -20.07 -28.28 -26.24
CA TRP A 178 -20.19 -27.55 -24.96
C TRP A 178 -21.46 -26.69 -24.87
N ARG A 179 -22.10 -26.38 -26.02
CA ARG A 179 -23.35 -25.61 -26.10
C ARG A 179 -24.58 -26.50 -26.09
N ASP A 180 -24.59 -27.55 -26.91
CA ASP A 180 -25.69 -28.52 -27.03
C ASP A 180 -25.47 -29.72 -26.11
N ARG A 181 -25.07 -29.44 -24.87
CA ARG A 181 -25.28 -30.38 -23.79
C ARG A 181 -26.51 -29.91 -23.03
N GLU A 182 -27.69 -30.31 -23.53
CA GLU A 182 -28.57 -31.04 -22.63
C GLU A 182 -27.70 -32.08 -21.94
N SER A 183 -27.30 -31.73 -20.73
CA SER A 183 -26.05 -32.21 -20.21
C SER A 183 -26.22 -33.66 -19.77
N THR A 184 -25.85 -34.60 -20.63
CA THR A 184 -25.87 -36.05 -20.35
C THR A 184 -24.83 -36.48 -19.32
N SER A 185 -24.00 -35.56 -18.81
CA SER A 185 -23.18 -35.87 -17.63
C SER A 185 -24.10 -36.15 -16.45
N TYR A 186 -23.78 -37.19 -15.69
CA TYR A 186 -24.38 -37.52 -14.39
C TYR A 186 -24.61 -36.28 -13.50
N TYR A 187 -23.69 -35.31 -13.54
CA TYR A 187 -23.76 -34.04 -12.79
C TYR A 187 -24.83 -33.04 -13.25
N ALA A 188 -25.40 -33.25 -14.43
CA ALA A 188 -26.29 -32.27 -15.02
C ALA A 188 -27.72 -32.74 -15.24
N LYS A 189 -27.95 -34.07 -15.28
CA LYS A 189 -29.22 -34.63 -14.81
C LYS A 189 -29.48 -34.32 -13.33
N ASN A 190 -28.42 -34.11 -12.55
CA ASN A 190 -28.48 -33.67 -11.15
C ASN A 190 -28.23 -32.16 -10.97
N LYS A 191 -28.25 -31.35 -12.04
CA LYS A 191 -28.25 -29.90 -11.89
C LYS A 191 -29.62 -29.53 -11.36
N LYS A 192 -29.75 -29.56 -10.02
CA LYS A 192 -30.85 -28.94 -9.30
C LYS A 192 -31.10 -27.63 -10.02
N THR A 193 -32.29 -27.45 -10.58
CA THR A 193 -32.77 -26.14 -11.02
C THR A 193 -32.30 -25.18 -9.95
N LYS A 194 -31.51 -24.15 -10.33
CA LYS A 194 -31.09 -23.11 -9.38
C LYS A 194 -32.41 -22.59 -8.82
N SER A 195 -32.82 -23.11 -7.67
CA SER A 195 -33.90 -22.56 -6.88
C SER A 195 -33.48 -21.10 -6.75
N SER A 196 -34.34 -20.20 -7.18
CA SER A 196 -34.18 -18.75 -7.02
C SER A 196 -34.29 -18.41 -5.53
N SER A 197 -33.46 -19.06 -4.72
CA SER A 197 -33.38 -18.90 -3.30
C SER A 197 -32.78 -17.52 -3.10
N HIS A 198 -33.67 -16.56 -2.82
CA HIS A 198 -33.28 -15.22 -2.44
C HIS A 198 -32.24 -15.29 -1.34
N TYR A 199 -31.21 -14.44 -1.45
CA TYR A 199 -30.13 -14.45 -0.48
C TYR A 199 -30.68 -13.98 0.87
N ASN A 200 -30.75 -14.90 1.84
CA ASN A 200 -31.38 -14.64 3.12
C ASN A 200 -30.49 -13.75 4.01
N TYR A 201 -30.64 -12.43 3.87
CA TYR A 201 -30.00 -11.43 4.72
C TYR A 201 -30.99 -10.79 5.69
N SER A 202 -30.91 -11.16 6.97
CA SER A 202 -31.73 -10.55 8.04
C SER A 202 -31.03 -9.35 8.67
N HIS A 203 -31.46 -8.13 8.35
CA HIS A 203 -30.86 -6.92 8.92
C HIS A 203 -31.14 -6.76 10.43
N SER A 204 -32.36 -7.05 10.88
CA SER A 204 -32.80 -6.90 12.27
C SER A 204 -32.04 -7.80 13.22
N ASN A 205 -31.88 -9.08 12.88
CA ASN A 205 -31.12 -10.03 13.69
C ASN A 205 -29.65 -9.59 13.83
N ASN A 206 -29.05 -9.14 12.72
CA ASN A 206 -27.70 -8.60 12.76
C ASN A 206 -27.61 -7.38 13.68
N MET A 207 -28.51 -6.40 13.55
CA MET A 207 -28.55 -5.22 14.43
C MET A 207 -28.74 -5.59 15.90
N MET A 208 -29.54 -6.62 16.21
CA MET A 208 -29.70 -7.14 17.57
C MET A 208 -28.39 -7.70 18.13
N ARG A 209 -27.66 -8.50 17.33
CA ARG A 209 -26.32 -9.00 17.71
C ARG A 209 -25.32 -7.88 17.93
N LEU A 210 -25.40 -6.82 17.11
CA LEU A 210 -24.56 -5.64 17.31
C LEU A 210 -24.92 -4.90 18.60
N ALA A 211 -26.20 -4.79 18.93
CA ALA A 211 -26.67 -4.18 20.17
C ALA A 211 -26.23 -5.00 21.40
N SER A 212 -26.24 -6.32 21.34
CA SER A 212 -25.84 -7.19 22.46
C SER A 212 -24.32 -7.29 22.66
N ALA A 213 -23.50 -6.94 21.67
CA ALA A 213 -22.05 -6.98 21.79
C ALA A 213 -21.55 -5.99 22.86
N ARG A 214 -20.89 -6.47 23.91
CA ARG A 214 -20.43 -5.63 25.03
C ARG A 214 -19.09 -4.96 24.75
N ASP A 215 -18.16 -5.70 24.14
CA ASP A 215 -16.78 -5.24 24.00
C ASP A 215 -16.45 -4.82 22.57
N ILE A 216 -15.41 -3.99 22.45
CA ILE A 216 -14.89 -3.49 21.16
C ILE A 216 -14.46 -4.64 20.26
N SER A 217 -13.80 -5.66 20.83
CA SER A 217 -13.37 -6.86 20.10
C SER A 217 -14.55 -7.61 19.49
N ALA A 218 -15.62 -7.79 20.26
CA ALA A 218 -16.84 -8.46 19.78
C ALA A 218 -17.48 -7.70 18.61
N VAL A 219 -17.55 -6.36 18.71
CA VAL A 219 -18.07 -5.52 17.61
C VAL A 219 -17.17 -5.62 16.36
N LYS A 220 -15.85 -5.58 16.52
CA LYS A 220 -14.89 -5.75 15.41
C LYS A 220 -15.05 -7.10 14.73
N GLY A 221 -15.23 -8.18 15.50
CA GLY A 221 -15.49 -9.52 14.96
C GLY A 221 -16.77 -9.60 14.13
N LEU A 222 -17.85 -8.96 14.59
CA LEU A 222 -19.09 -8.86 13.82
C LEU A 222 -18.91 -8.09 12.52
N ILE A 223 -18.18 -6.97 12.55
CA ILE A 223 -17.88 -6.16 11.36
C ILE A 223 -17.04 -6.97 10.35
N ALA A 224 -16.01 -7.69 10.82
CA ALA A 224 -15.17 -8.54 9.96
C ALA A 224 -16.01 -9.62 9.25
N GLY A 225 -16.90 -10.29 9.98
CA GLY A 225 -17.85 -11.24 9.38
C GLY A 225 -18.72 -10.60 8.29
N LYS A 226 -19.14 -9.35 8.47
CA LYS A 226 -19.94 -8.61 7.48
C LYS A 226 -19.16 -8.17 6.24
N TYR A 227 -17.86 -7.92 6.35
CA TYR A 227 -17.02 -7.76 5.16
C TYR A 227 -16.93 -9.05 4.33
N GLY A 228 -16.88 -10.21 4.99
CA GLY A 228 -16.96 -11.51 4.32
C GLY A 228 -18.31 -11.73 3.62
N GLU A 229 -19.43 -11.43 4.29
CA GLU A 229 -20.77 -11.50 3.68
C GLU A 229 -20.94 -10.55 2.49
N LEU A 230 -20.32 -9.36 2.52
CA LEU A 230 -20.36 -8.42 1.41
C LEU A 230 -19.76 -9.01 0.13
N GLN A 231 -18.67 -9.79 0.25
CA GLN A 231 -18.10 -10.50 -0.90
C GLN A 231 -19.01 -11.66 -1.33
N LYS A 232 -19.57 -12.43 -0.39
CA LYS A 232 -20.51 -13.51 -0.72
C LYS A 232 -21.69 -13.01 -1.53
N VAL A 233 -22.30 -11.88 -1.14
CA VAL A 233 -23.42 -11.27 -1.88
C VAL A 233 -23.03 -10.89 -3.30
N ARG A 234 -21.80 -10.36 -3.50
CA ARG A 234 -21.30 -10.01 -4.83
C ARG A 234 -21.11 -11.22 -5.76
N TRP A 235 -20.83 -12.39 -5.20
CA TRP A 235 -20.59 -13.62 -5.96
C TRP A 235 -21.82 -14.52 -6.11
N GLN A 236 -22.73 -14.51 -5.13
CA GLN A 236 -23.86 -15.45 -5.06
C GLN A 236 -25.19 -14.87 -5.56
N VAL A 237 -25.36 -13.54 -5.56
CA VAL A 237 -26.60 -12.90 -6.01
C VAL A 237 -26.46 -12.48 -7.47
N ASP A 238 -27.21 -13.17 -8.33
CA ASP A 238 -27.19 -12.93 -9.78
C ASP A 238 -27.93 -11.62 -10.16
N ASP A 239 -28.96 -11.20 -9.40
CA ASP A 239 -29.67 -9.93 -9.63
C ASP A 239 -28.91 -8.71 -9.05
N PRO A 240 -28.47 -7.76 -9.89
CA PRO A 240 -27.75 -6.57 -9.41
C PRO A 240 -28.59 -5.68 -8.49
N ALA A 241 -29.91 -5.63 -8.65
CA ALA A 241 -30.78 -4.78 -7.84
C ALA A 241 -30.89 -5.33 -6.41
N GLU A 242 -31.22 -6.62 -6.26
CA GLU A 242 -31.26 -7.32 -4.96
C GLU A 242 -29.88 -7.29 -4.26
N ALA A 243 -28.79 -7.56 -5.00
CA ALA A 243 -27.43 -7.50 -4.46
C ALA A 243 -27.11 -6.11 -3.89
N SER A 244 -27.46 -5.05 -4.62
CA SER A 244 -27.23 -3.67 -4.18
C SER A 244 -28.02 -3.32 -2.91
N ALA A 245 -29.26 -3.80 -2.77
CA ALA A 245 -30.10 -3.57 -1.61
C ALA A 245 -29.50 -4.26 -0.36
N ILE A 246 -29.03 -5.49 -0.49
CA ILE A 246 -28.37 -6.22 0.59
C ILE A 246 -27.04 -5.55 0.97
N ILE A 247 -26.22 -5.17 -0.02
CA ILE A 247 -24.96 -4.46 0.21
C ILE A 247 -25.19 -3.15 0.98
N ARG A 248 -26.24 -2.39 0.68
CA ARG A 248 -26.59 -1.18 1.43
C ARG A 248 -26.90 -1.49 2.89
N LYS A 249 -27.67 -2.54 3.17
CA LYS A 249 -27.98 -2.96 4.55
C LYS A 249 -26.73 -3.42 5.32
N ILE A 250 -25.80 -4.11 4.65
CA ILE A 250 -24.50 -4.51 5.22
C ILE A 250 -23.64 -3.28 5.54
N LYS A 251 -23.53 -2.33 4.61
CA LYS A 251 -22.78 -1.08 4.84
C LYS A 251 -23.38 -0.24 5.98
N ALA A 252 -24.72 -0.17 6.07
CA ALA A 252 -25.39 0.49 7.17
C ALA A 252 -25.04 -0.16 8.52
N PHE A 253 -25.05 -1.49 8.59
CA PHE A 253 -24.62 -2.23 9.78
C PHE A 253 -23.18 -1.88 10.19
N ILE A 254 -22.24 -1.86 9.24
CA ILE A 254 -20.83 -1.54 9.51
C ILE A 254 -20.71 -0.11 10.08
N ARG A 255 -21.45 0.85 9.52
CA ARG A 255 -21.49 2.22 10.03
C ARG A 255 -21.99 2.27 11.48
N SER A 256 -23.09 1.58 11.78
CA SER A 256 -23.61 1.47 13.15
C SER A 256 -22.61 0.82 14.10
N GLY A 257 -21.86 -0.19 13.62
CA GLY A 257 -20.83 -0.85 14.41
C GLY A 257 -19.65 0.06 14.72
N ASN A 258 -19.17 0.83 13.75
CA ASN A 258 -18.11 1.81 13.97
C ASN A 258 -18.53 2.88 14.97
N LEU A 259 -19.78 3.37 14.88
CA LEU A 259 -20.33 4.32 15.86
C LEU A 259 -20.37 3.71 17.27
N LYS A 260 -20.72 2.42 17.39
CA LYS A 260 -20.71 1.72 18.67
C LYS A 260 -19.30 1.57 19.24
N ILE A 261 -18.30 1.24 18.42
CA ILE A 261 -16.89 1.20 18.85
C ILE A 261 -16.48 2.56 19.44
N SER A 262 -16.82 3.67 18.79
CA SER A 262 -16.51 5.01 19.32
C SER A 262 -17.21 5.31 20.65
N ARG A 263 -18.41 4.76 20.90
CA ARG A 263 -19.10 4.89 22.18
C ARG A 263 -18.45 4.05 23.26
N LEU A 264 -18.11 2.79 22.95
CA LEU A 264 -17.43 1.89 23.86
C LEU A 264 -16.07 2.43 24.30
N HIS A 265 -15.29 3.05 23.41
CA HIS A 265 -14.04 3.71 23.80
C HIS A 265 -14.26 4.83 24.84
N LYS A 266 -15.33 5.62 24.69
CA LYS A 266 -15.66 6.67 25.68
C LYS A 266 -16.10 6.06 27.02
N GLU A 267 -16.84 4.96 26.99
CA GLU A 267 -17.23 4.22 28.19
C GLU A 267 -15.98 3.64 28.91
N GLU A 268 -15.07 3.02 28.17
CA GLU A 268 -13.79 2.52 28.70
C GLU A 268 -12.93 3.63 29.33
N ASP A 269 -12.87 4.81 28.69
CA ASP A 269 -12.13 5.96 29.22
C ASP A 269 -12.77 6.49 30.51
N LEU A 270 -14.11 6.56 30.58
CA LEU A 270 -14.84 6.93 31.80
C LEU A 270 -14.60 5.93 32.93
N GLU A 271 -14.60 4.64 32.63
CA GLU A 271 -14.26 3.61 33.63
C GLU A 271 -12.82 3.76 34.14
N ARG A 272 -11.88 4.07 33.24
CA ARG A 272 -10.48 4.31 33.63
C ARG A 272 -10.37 5.51 34.57
N LEU A 273 -11.06 6.60 34.25
CA LEU A 273 -11.10 7.80 35.10
C LEU A 273 -11.72 7.51 36.48
N ARG A 274 -12.83 6.76 36.51
CA ARG A 274 -13.46 6.32 37.75
C ARG A 274 -12.49 5.52 38.63
N ARG A 275 -11.83 4.50 38.07
CA ARG A 275 -10.84 3.68 38.81
C ARG A 275 -9.67 4.53 39.32
N ALA A 276 -9.20 5.48 38.52
CA ALA A 276 -8.14 6.40 38.93
C ALA A 276 -8.58 7.33 40.09
N ALA A 277 -9.82 7.83 40.05
CA ALA A 277 -10.38 8.66 41.12
C ALA A 277 -10.55 7.85 42.42
N GLU A 278 -11.08 6.64 42.33
CA GLU A 278 -11.22 5.71 43.48
C GLU A 278 -9.84 5.40 44.09
N LYS A 279 -8.81 5.16 43.27
CA LYS A 279 -7.45 4.94 43.74
C LYS A 279 -6.89 6.16 44.46
N LYS A 280 -7.03 7.36 43.89
CA LYS A 280 -6.58 8.62 44.52
C LYS A 280 -7.28 8.89 45.85
N MET A 281 -8.56 8.56 45.97
CA MET A 281 -9.30 8.72 47.23
C MET A 281 -8.73 7.80 48.32
N LYS A 282 -8.44 6.53 47.97
CA LYS A 282 -7.81 5.57 48.89
C LYS A 282 -6.42 6.02 49.31
N GLU A 283 -5.59 6.44 48.36
CA GLU A 283 -4.23 6.93 48.63
C GLU A 283 -4.24 8.16 49.57
N ARG A 284 -5.18 9.09 49.39
CA ARG A 284 -5.35 10.24 50.31
C ARG A 284 -5.73 9.81 51.72
N LEU A 285 -6.67 8.88 51.85
CA LEU A 285 -7.09 8.36 53.15
C LEU A 285 -5.93 7.65 53.86
N GLU A 286 -5.17 6.84 53.13
CA GLU A 286 -3.98 6.16 53.67
C GLU A 286 -2.89 7.14 54.12
N GLN A 287 -2.68 8.22 53.37
CA GLN A 287 -1.74 9.29 53.76
C GLN A 287 -2.18 9.97 55.06
N GLN A 288 -3.46 10.34 55.17
CA GLN A 288 -4.00 10.94 56.40
C GLN A 288 -3.82 10.02 57.61
N LEU A 289 -4.17 8.74 57.49
CA LEU A 289 -3.99 7.75 58.55
C LEU A 289 -2.51 7.57 58.92
N ARG A 290 -1.60 7.60 57.93
CA ARG A 290 -0.15 7.50 58.17
C ARG A 290 0.38 8.71 58.93
N GLU A 291 -0.07 9.92 58.60
CA GLU A 291 0.29 11.14 59.30
C GLU A 291 -0.24 11.17 60.74
N GLU A 292 -1.49 10.75 60.95
CA GLU A 292 -2.06 10.64 62.31
C GLU A 292 -1.29 9.63 63.17
N LEU A 293 -0.97 8.45 62.62
CA LEU A 293 -0.13 7.47 63.30
C LEU A 293 1.27 8.03 63.59
N ARG A 294 1.87 8.77 62.66
CA ARG A 294 3.17 9.43 62.87
C ARG A 294 3.09 10.45 64.01
N ARG A 295 2.05 11.31 64.03
CA ARG A 295 1.83 12.29 65.11
C ARG A 295 1.66 11.61 66.46
N LYS A 296 0.84 10.55 66.53
CA LYS A 296 0.63 9.77 67.77
C LYS A 296 1.91 9.09 68.25
N LYS A 297 2.69 8.47 67.35
CA LYS A 297 3.98 7.86 67.69
C LYS A 297 5.00 8.91 68.17
N ALA A 298 5.06 10.08 67.53
CA ALA A 298 5.95 11.16 67.93
C ALA A 298 5.57 11.73 69.30
N ALA A 299 4.28 11.95 69.58
CA ALA A 299 3.80 12.39 70.89
C ALA A 299 4.15 11.38 71.99
N ARG A 300 3.90 10.07 71.74
CA ARG A 300 4.29 9.00 72.67
C ARG A 300 5.80 9.00 72.93
N LYS A 301 6.61 9.03 71.87
CA LYS A 301 8.09 9.08 72.00
C LYS A 301 8.55 10.32 72.76
N GLY A 302 7.93 11.48 72.54
CA GLY A 302 8.25 12.71 73.28
C GLY A 302 7.93 12.58 74.77
N GLN A 303 6.79 11.98 75.11
CA GLN A 303 6.44 11.69 76.51
C GLN A 303 7.44 10.70 77.14
N GLU A 304 7.76 9.59 76.45
CA GLU A 304 8.78 8.63 76.89
C GLU A 304 10.16 9.31 77.08
N GLN A 305 10.51 10.27 76.22
CA GLN A 305 11.74 11.06 76.36
C GLN A 305 11.70 11.98 77.58
N CYS A 306 10.60 12.68 77.85
CA CYS A 306 10.49 13.53 79.03
C CYS A 306 10.55 12.72 80.34
N GLU A 307 9.91 11.55 80.39
CA GLU A 307 9.96 10.63 81.54
C GLU A 307 11.38 10.10 81.79
N THR A 308 12.18 9.93 80.74
CA THR A 308 13.57 9.47 80.85
C THR A 308 14.56 10.60 81.13
N THR A 309 14.31 11.83 80.67
CA THR A 309 15.16 12.99 81.03
C THR A 309 15.08 13.33 82.51
N ASP A 310 13.91 13.16 83.15
CA ASP A 310 13.76 13.33 84.61
C ASP A 310 14.61 12.31 85.40
N ILE A 311 14.94 11.16 84.77
CA ILE A 311 15.86 10.15 85.32
C ILE A 311 17.34 10.47 84.99
N GLU A 312 17.65 11.11 83.86
CA GLU A 312 19.03 11.51 83.51
C GLU A 312 19.55 12.68 84.37
N ASP A 313 18.69 13.52 84.93
CA ASP A 313 19.08 14.52 85.95
C ASP A 313 19.45 13.89 87.32
N VAL A 314 19.02 12.65 87.58
CA VAL A 314 19.42 11.87 88.77
C VAL A 314 20.78 11.18 88.56
N TYR A 315 21.18 10.93 87.31
CA TYR A 315 22.49 10.36 86.96
C TYR A 315 23.08 11.08 85.75
N PRO A 316 23.76 12.23 85.95
CA PRO A 316 24.41 12.93 84.86
C PRO A 316 25.45 12.01 84.22
N LYS A 317 25.30 11.76 82.91
CA LYS A 317 26.30 11.05 82.12
C LYS A 317 27.63 11.78 82.27
N SER A 318 28.58 11.13 82.93
CA SER A 318 29.99 11.54 82.98
C SER A 318 30.55 11.58 81.55
N GLY A 319 30.46 12.74 80.91
CA GLY A 319 30.97 13.01 79.56
C GLY A 319 32.50 12.95 79.44
N MET A 320 33.23 12.54 80.49
CA MET A 320 34.69 12.44 80.45
C MET A 320 35.23 11.19 79.76
N ASN A 321 34.40 10.18 79.47
CA ASN A 321 34.88 8.91 78.94
C ASN A 321 34.91 8.85 77.40
N ASP A 322 34.00 9.53 76.71
CA ASP A 322 33.94 9.50 75.23
C ASP A 322 35.10 10.27 74.58
N GLU A 323 35.55 11.37 75.18
CA GLU A 323 36.73 12.12 74.69
C GLU A 323 38.04 11.35 74.90
N ARG A 324 38.21 10.66 76.04
CA ARG A 324 39.37 9.78 76.25
C ARG A 324 39.39 8.60 75.28
N PHE A 325 38.23 7.97 75.03
CA PHE A 325 38.14 6.89 74.05
C PHE A 325 38.44 7.36 72.63
N ARG A 326 37.99 8.57 72.27
CA ARG A 326 38.33 9.21 70.99
C ARG A 326 39.82 9.50 70.89
N GLN A 327 40.44 10.05 71.93
CA GLN A 327 41.88 10.29 71.98
C GLN A 327 42.69 9.00 71.87
N ILE A 328 42.28 7.92 72.55
CA ILE A 328 42.93 6.61 72.45
C ILE A 328 42.79 6.03 71.04
N ALA A 329 41.61 6.18 70.41
CA ALA A 329 41.38 5.72 69.04
C ALA A 329 42.19 6.53 68.00
N GLU A 330 42.30 7.85 68.17
CA GLU A 330 43.11 8.73 67.33
C GLU A 330 44.62 8.47 67.52
N GLN A 331 45.06 8.13 68.72
CA GLN A 331 46.44 7.74 68.99
C GLN A 331 46.78 6.35 68.41
N TYR A 332 45.81 5.43 68.35
CA TYR A 332 45.94 4.14 67.65
C TYR A 332 45.98 4.28 66.13
N SER A 333 45.20 5.21 65.54
CA SER A 333 45.23 5.44 64.09
C SER A 333 46.51 6.13 63.63
N GLN A 334 47.05 7.06 64.43
CA GLN A 334 48.32 7.73 64.14
C GLN A 334 49.55 6.82 64.29
N SER A 335 49.48 5.78 65.11
CA SER A 335 50.62 4.87 65.36
C SER A 335 50.73 3.69 64.38
N MET A 336 49.68 3.37 63.60
CA MET A 336 49.77 2.32 62.57
C MET A 336 50.18 2.83 61.17
N PHE A 337 50.06 4.13 60.88
CA PHE A 337 50.40 4.67 59.56
C PHE A 337 51.02 6.08 59.64
N PRO A 338 52.34 6.21 59.81
CA PRO A 338 53.01 7.49 59.70
C PRO A 338 53.25 7.80 58.21
N GLY A 339 52.27 8.45 57.57
CA GLY A 339 52.47 9.18 56.32
C GLY A 339 51.58 8.78 55.14
N ALA A 340 50.45 9.48 54.98
CA ALA A 340 50.01 10.02 53.69
C ALA A 340 49.04 11.20 53.93
N PRO A 341 49.16 12.30 53.18
CA PRO A 341 48.69 13.62 53.58
C PRO A 341 47.20 13.86 53.27
N GLY A 342 46.64 14.81 54.01
CA GLY A 342 45.30 15.33 53.81
C GLY A 342 45.11 16.06 52.48
N GLY A 343 43.84 16.07 52.06
CA GLY A 343 43.33 16.89 50.98
C GLY A 343 41.86 17.18 51.27
N GLU A 344 41.59 18.43 51.62
CA GLU A 344 40.29 18.99 51.94
C GLU A 344 39.32 18.97 50.74
N GLY A 345 38.04 18.75 51.07
CA GLY A 345 36.86 19.49 50.61
C GLY A 345 36.65 19.78 49.12
N ALA A 346 35.50 19.37 48.59
CA ALA A 346 34.46 20.30 48.15
C ALA A 346 33.17 19.59 47.73
N VAL A 347 32.09 20.34 47.92
CA VAL A 347 30.67 20.03 47.81
C VAL A 347 30.11 20.23 46.39
N ALA A 348 29.09 19.42 46.11
CA ALA A 348 27.81 19.74 45.43
C ALA A 348 27.70 19.90 43.89
N ALA A 349 26.50 19.44 43.45
CA ALA A 349 25.76 19.75 42.21
C ALA A 349 26.31 19.14 40.92
N ASP A 350 25.53 18.79 39.90
CA ASP A 350 24.10 18.64 39.61
C ASP A 350 24.05 18.08 38.15
N SER A 351 22.88 17.64 37.75
CA SER A 351 22.36 17.57 36.37
C SER A 351 23.04 16.69 35.32
N GLY A 352 22.20 15.83 34.76
CA GLY A 352 22.55 14.92 33.68
C GLY A 352 22.83 15.59 32.35
N SER A 353 23.43 14.80 31.46
CA SER A 353 23.45 15.06 30.03
C SER A 353 23.61 13.71 29.32
N ALA A 354 22.55 13.35 28.60
CA ALA A 354 22.55 12.26 27.66
C ALA A 354 23.29 12.68 26.38
N SER A 355 24.22 11.85 25.92
CA SER A 355 24.75 11.78 24.55
C SER A 355 25.73 10.59 24.56
N VAL A 356 25.92 9.70 23.60
CA VAL A 356 25.61 9.57 22.17
C VAL A 356 25.61 8.06 21.89
N SER A 357 24.74 7.56 21.02
CA SER A 357 25.09 6.50 20.04
C SER A 357 24.05 6.52 18.92
N THR A 358 24.42 7.23 17.86
CA THR A 358 23.81 7.19 16.53
C THR A 358 24.03 5.84 15.88
N GLU A 359 22.96 5.23 15.36
CA GLU A 359 23.04 4.21 14.32
C GLU A 359 22.01 4.55 13.23
N VAL A 360 22.54 4.98 12.08
CA VAL A 360 21.77 5.18 10.83
C VAL A 360 21.95 3.92 10.00
N THR A 361 20.85 3.28 9.63
CA THR A 361 20.86 2.18 8.65
C THR A 361 19.97 2.57 7.47
N VAL A 362 20.61 2.86 6.34
CA VAL A 362 19.98 2.95 5.01
C VAL A 362 20.25 1.62 4.32
N MET A 363 19.21 0.96 3.81
CA MET A 363 19.38 -0.09 2.80
C MET A 363 18.32 0.02 1.71
N CYS A 364 18.81 0.13 0.46
CA CYS A 364 18.05 -0.06 -0.76
C CYS A 364 17.69 -1.54 -0.94
N ALA A 365 16.55 -1.78 -1.59
CA ALA A 365 15.98 -3.08 -1.88
C ALA A 365 16.83 -3.94 -2.85
N PRO A 366 16.60 -5.26 -2.83
CA PRO A 366 16.49 -6.02 -4.07
C PRO A 366 15.08 -6.60 -4.27
N VAL A 367 14.65 -6.51 -5.52
CA VAL A 367 13.49 -7.20 -6.10
C VAL A 367 13.88 -8.65 -6.37
N ALA A 368 13.18 -9.61 -5.76
CA ALA A 368 13.04 -11.01 -6.16
C ALA A 368 12.00 -11.63 -5.20
N SER A 369 11.12 -12.56 -5.55
CA SER A 369 10.77 -13.28 -6.77
C SER A 369 9.37 -13.82 -6.48
N LEU A 370 8.45 -13.74 -7.45
CA LEU A 370 7.18 -14.44 -7.37
C LEU A 370 7.45 -15.92 -7.69
N ASP A 371 7.59 -16.73 -6.64
CA ASP A 371 7.44 -18.18 -6.77
C ASP A 371 5.96 -18.49 -7.00
N CYS A 372 5.64 -18.84 -8.24
CA CYS A 372 4.38 -19.47 -8.59
C CYS A 372 4.40 -20.91 -8.07
N ILE A 373 3.54 -21.20 -7.09
CA ILE A 373 3.19 -22.56 -6.68
C ILE A 373 2.40 -23.23 -7.82
N GLY A 374 2.69 -24.52 -8.03
CA GLY A 374 2.24 -25.35 -9.15
C GLY A 374 0.82 -25.86 -9.11
#